data_AF-A0AAV5RCU3-F1
#
_entry.id   AF-A0AAV5RCU3-F1
#
_cell.length_a   1.000
_cell.length_b   1.000
_cell.length_c   1.000
_cell.angle_alpha   90.00
_cell.angle_beta   90.00
_cell.angle_gamma   90.00
#
_symmetry.space_group_name_H-M   'P 1'
#
loop_
_entity.id
_entity.type
_entity.pdbx_description
1 polymer ?
#
loop_
_entity_poly.entity_id
_entity_poly.type
_entity_poly.pdbx_seq_one_letter_code
_entity_poly.pdbx_strand_id
1 'polypeptide(L)'
;MANYYDPHTYRMSPALLRARQPYFVRNMIGLAVLIAVPVSIYTYTYRFLNQDDFDDIPIPPLDDATIKKLQAEYEHEKGKN
;
A
#
# COMPACT_ATOMS: atom_id res chain seq x y z
N MET A 1 -24.91 38.86 13.32
CA MET A 1 -24.40 37.85 12.37
C MET A 1 -24.74 36.48 12.91
N ALA A 2 -25.37 35.60 12.12
CA ALA A 2 -25.68 34.25 12.58
C ALA A 2 -24.40 33.39 12.54
N ASN A 3 -24.02 32.79 13.66
CA ASN A 3 -22.84 31.92 13.74
C ASN A 3 -23.10 30.61 12.98
N TYR A 4 -22.14 30.23 12.13
CA TYR A 4 -22.22 29.06 11.26
C TYR A 4 -22.07 27.72 11.99
N TYR A 5 -21.57 27.76 13.22
CA TYR A 5 -21.39 26.63 14.11
C TYR A 5 -22.05 26.94 15.46
N ASP A 6 -22.65 25.91 16.06
CA ASP A 6 -23.12 25.96 17.43
C ASP A 6 -21.90 25.92 18.38
N PRO A 7 -21.67 26.94 19.23
CA PRO A 7 -20.52 27.00 20.10
C PRO A 7 -20.53 25.97 21.23
N HIS A 8 -21.67 25.39 21.58
CA HIS A 8 -21.78 24.40 22.66
C HIS A 8 -21.71 22.97 22.12
N THR A 9 -22.34 22.72 20.98
CA THR A 9 -22.43 21.37 20.39
C THR A 9 -21.40 21.12 19.29
N TYR A 10 -20.70 22.16 18.83
CA TYR A 10 -19.80 22.16 17.66
C TYR A 10 -20.46 21.63 16.38
N ARG A 11 -21.79 21.61 16.36
CA ARG A 11 -22.58 21.16 15.21
C ARG A 11 -22.65 22.25 14.17
N MET A 12 -22.63 21.84 12.92
CA MET A 12 -22.82 22.75 11.80
C MET A 12 -24.28 23.20 11.72
N SER A 13 -24.49 24.48 11.42
CA SER A 13 -25.83 24.99 11.20
C SER A 13 -26.47 24.37 9.95
N PRO A 14 -27.82 24.24 9.92
CA PRO A 14 -28.54 23.73 8.75
C PRO A 14 -28.28 24.56 7.49
N ALA A 15 -28.02 25.86 7.63
CA ALA A 15 -27.63 26.74 6.53
C ALA A 15 -26.29 26.31 5.90
N LEU A 16 -25.28 25.97 6.73
CA LEU A 16 -23.96 25.52 6.25
C LEU A 16 -24.02 24.10 5.65
N LEU A 17 -24.86 23.23 6.19
CA LEU A 17 -25.12 21.90 5.61
C LEU A 17 -25.69 22.01 4.19
N ARG A 18 -26.67 22.89 3.96
CA ARG A 18 -27.24 23.10 2.62
C ARG A 18 -26.23 23.68 1.64
N ALA A 19 -25.44 24.65 2.09
CA ALA A 19 -24.45 25.33 1.24
C ALA A 19 -23.40 24.37 0.65
N ARG A 20 -23.06 23.28 1.35
CA ARG A 20 -22.06 22.31 0.89
C ARG A 20 -22.60 21.09 0.14
N GLN A 21 -23.92 20.86 0.17
CA GLN A 21 -24.57 19.75 -0.54
C GLN A 21 -24.08 19.58 -1.99
N PRO A 22 -24.00 20.65 -2.83
CA PRO A 22 -23.63 20.46 -4.23
C PRO A 22 -22.17 20.07 -4.46
N TYR A 23 -21.28 20.36 -3.51
CA TYR A 23 -19.85 20.08 -3.64
C TYR A 23 -19.46 18.70 -3.10
N PHE A 24 -20.28 18.11 -2.22
CA PHE A 24 -19.98 16.83 -1.61
C PHE A 24 -19.73 15.73 -2.65
N VAL A 25 -20.66 15.58 -3.61
CA VAL A 25 -20.55 14.57 -4.67
C VAL A 25 -19.32 14.80 -5.56
N ARG A 26 -19.09 16.05 -5.97
CA ARG A 26 -17.95 16.40 -6.85
C ARG A 26 -16.62 16.14 -6.16
N ASN A 27 -16.51 16.48 -4.87
CA ASN A 27 -15.31 16.25 -4.08
C ASN A 27 -15.08 14.75 -3.83
N MET A 28 -16.15 13.98 -3.60
CA MET A 28 -16.07 12.52 -3.45
C MET A 28 -15.60 11.83 -4.73
N ILE A 29 -16.04 12.29 -5.91
CA ILE A 29 -15.55 11.77 -7.19
C ILE A 29 -14.05 12.08 -7.35
N GLY A 30 -13.63 13.31 -7.05
CA GLY A 30 -12.21 13.67 -7.08
C GLY A 30 -11.37 12.79 -6.14
N LEU A 31 -11.84 12.58 -4.91
CA LEU A 31 -11.19 11.70 -3.94
C LEU A 31 -11.12 10.25 -4.45
N ALA A 32 -12.20 9.74 -5.05
CA ALA A 32 -12.22 8.39 -5.60
C ALA A 32 -11.18 8.22 -6.71
N VAL A 33 -11.02 9.20 -7.60
CA VAL A 33 -9.97 9.16 -8.64
C VAL A 33 -8.59 9.20 -8.02
N LEU A 34 -8.36 10.08 -7.04
CA LEU A 34 -7.07 10.20 -6.35
C LEU A 34 -6.64 8.90 -5.67
N ILE A 35 -7.59 8.12 -5.13
CA ILE A 35 -7.32 6.82 -4.51
C ILE A 35 -7.21 5.72 -5.58
N ALA A 36 -8.07 5.74 -6.60
CA ALA A 36 -8.11 4.69 -7.61
C ALA A 36 -6.80 4.56 -8.38
N VAL A 37 -6.16 5.68 -8.74
CA VAL A 37 -4.91 5.70 -9.52
C VAL A 37 -3.76 4.94 -8.83
N PRO A 38 -3.32 5.28 -7.60
CA PRO A 38 -2.24 4.57 -6.95
C PRO A 38 -2.61 3.11 -6.63
N VAL A 39 -3.87 2.85 -6.23
CA VAL A 39 -4.34 1.49 -5.94
C VAL A 39 -4.31 0.62 -7.20
N SER A 40 -4.74 1.14 -8.35
CA SER A 40 -4.72 0.40 -9.61
C SER A 40 -3.29 0.11 -10.07
N ILE A 41 -2.38 1.07 -9.93
CA ILE A 41 -0.96 0.87 -10.27
C ILE A 41 -0.36 -0.20 -9.36
N TYR A 42 -0.55 -0.08 -8.04
CA TYR A 42 -0.01 -1.06 -7.07
C TYR A 42 -0.55 -2.47 -7.34
N THR A 43 -1.87 -2.61 -7.50
CA THR A 43 -2.47 -3.93 -7.74
C THR A 43 -2.05 -4.52 -9.08
N TYR A 44 -1.94 -3.70 -10.13
CA TYR A 44 -1.40 -4.16 -11.42
C TYR A 44 0.04 -4.66 -11.27
N THR A 45 0.92 -3.83 -10.69
CA THR A 45 2.33 -4.16 -10.51
C THR A 45 2.51 -5.41 -9.65
N TYR A 46 1.77 -5.53 -8.56
CA TYR A 46 1.80 -6.71 -7.69
C TYR A 46 1.40 -7.98 -8.45
N ARG A 47 0.29 -7.93 -9.20
CA ARG A 47 -0.17 -9.08 -10.00
C ARG A 47 0.71 -9.38 -11.20
N PHE A 48 1.45 -8.40 -11.71
CA PHE A 48 2.37 -8.59 -12.82
C PHE A 48 3.66 -9.28 -12.35
N LEU A 49 4.25 -8.81 -11.25
CA LEU A 49 5.50 -9.36 -10.72
C LEU A 49 5.30 -10.73 -10.07
N ASN A 50 4.16 -10.97 -9.43
CA ASN A 50 3.89 -12.22 -8.72
C ASN A 50 3.41 -13.36 -9.65
N GLN A 51 3.75 -13.31 -10.94
CA GLN A 51 3.43 -14.38 -11.90
C GLN A 51 4.53 -15.44 -11.97
N ASP A 52 5.74 -15.10 -11.51
CA ASP A 52 6.91 -15.97 -11.62
C ASP A 52 7.11 -16.73 -10.30
N ASP A 53 6.71 -18.00 -10.29
CA ASP A 53 7.11 -18.97 -9.28
C ASP A 53 8.36 -19.65 -9.84
N PHE A 54 9.54 -19.31 -9.31
CA PHE A 54 10.88 -19.71 -9.77
C PHE A 54 11.19 -21.24 -9.75
N ASP A 55 10.15 -22.08 -9.76
CA ASP A 55 10.20 -23.53 -9.66
C ASP A 55 10.80 -24.20 -10.91
N ASP A 56 10.80 -23.51 -12.06
CA ASP A 56 11.32 -24.02 -13.33
C ASP A 56 12.81 -23.71 -13.55
N ILE A 57 13.44 -22.96 -12.64
CA ILE A 57 14.88 -22.66 -12.73
C ILE A 57 15.68 -23.88 -12.26
N PRO A 58 16.41 -24.58 -13.16
CA PRO A 58 17.26 -25.68 -12.74
C PRO A 58 18.39 -25.13 -11.88
N ILE A 59 18.52 -25.66 -10.66
CA ILE A 59 19.64 -25.31 -9.78
C ILE A 59 20.92 -25.78 -10.48
N PRO A 60 21.88 -24.88 -10.74
CA PRO A 60 23.15 -25.30 -11.34
C PRO A 60 23.85 -26.28 -10.38
N PRO A 61 24.45 -27.36 -10.90
CA PRO A 61 25.16 -28.31 -10.06
C PRO A 61 26.31 -27.59 -9.35
N LEU A 62 26.20 -27.44 -8.03
CA LEU A 62 27.25 -26.90 -7.18
C LEU A 62 28.23 -28.03 -6.85
N ASP A 63 29.52 -27.76 -6.95
CA ASP A 63 30.55 -28.70 -6.48
C ASP A 63 30.45 -28.87 -4.95
N ASP A 64 30.57 -30.11 -4.46
CA ASP A 64 30.39 -30.49 -3.05
C ASP A 64 31.32 -29.71 -2.11
N ALA A 65 32.52 -29.35 -2.59
CA ALA A 65 33.48 -28.54 -1.85
C ALA A 65 32.98 -27.10 -1.62
N THR A 66 32.23 -26.56 -2.59
CA THR A 66 31.65 -25.23 -2.53
C THR A 66 30.46 -25.19 -1.57
N ILE A 67 29.62 -26.24 -1.57
CA ILE A 67 28.49 -26.37 -0.64
C ILE A 67 28.99 -26.37 0.81
N LYS A 68 30.05 -27.14 1.11
CA LYS A 68 30.64 -27.18 2.45
C LYS A 68 31.19 -25.83 2.90
N LYS A 69 31.83 -25.07 2.00
CA LYS A 69 32.30 -23.71 2.30
C LYS A 69 31.12 -22.77 2.61
N LEU A 70 30.08 -22.80 1.77
CA LEU A 70 28.90 -21.95 1.93
C LEU A 70 28.12 -22.28 3.22
N GLN A 71 28.02 -23.55 3.60
CA GLN A 71 27.43 -23.97 4.87
C GLN A 71 28.23 -23.48 6.08
N ALA A 72 29.56 -23.62 6.04
CA ALA A 72 30.43 -23.13 7.11
C ALA A 72 30.33 -21.60 7.27
N GLU A 73 30.20 -20.87 6.17
CA GLU A 73 30.02 -19.41 6.17
C GLU A 73 28.64 -19.00 6.74
N TYR A 74 27.57 -19.69 6.33
CA TYR A 74 26.22 -19.47 6.87
C TYR A 74 26.12 -19.75 8.38
N GLU A 75 26.72 -20.84 8.86
CA GLU A 75 26.75 -21.17 10.29
C GLU A 75 27.53 -20.12 11.10
N HIS A 76 28.62 -19.60 10.54
CA HIS A 76 29.41 -18.53 11.14
C HIS A 76 28.63 -17.20 11.21
N GLU A 77 27.87 -16.86 10.17
CA GLU A 77 27.02 -15.66 10.18
C GLU A 77 25.79 -15.79 11.09
N LYS A 78 25.15 -16.97 11.11
CA LYS A 78 24.03 -17.26 12.00
C LYS A 78 24.42 -17.18 13.47
N GLY A 79 25.63 -17.60 13.83
CA GLY A 79 26.18 -17.47 15.19
C GLY A 79 26.57 -16.05 15.59
N LYS A 80 26.59 -15.10 14.64
CA LYS A 80 26.96 -13.69 14.86
C LYS A 80 25.77 -12.78 15.18
N ASN A 81 24.54 -13.23 14.92
CA ASN A 81 23.28 -12.52 15.16
C ASN A 81 22.64 -12.93 16.49
#